data_AF-A0A7X7LPL7-F1
#
_entry.id   AF-A0A7X7LPL7-F1
#
_cell.length_a   1.000
_cell.length_b   1.000
_cell.length_c   1.000
_cell.angle_alpha   90.00
_cell.angle_beta   90.00
_cell.angle_gamma   90.00
#
_symmetry.space_group_name_H-M   'P 1'
#
loop_
_entity.id
_entity.type
_entity.pdbx_description
1 polymer ?
#
loop_
_entity_poly.entity_id
_entity_poly.type
_entity_poly.pdbx_seq_one_letter_code
_entity_poly.pdbx_strand_id
1 'polypeptide(L)'
;MAGNIFRLYCIHLFALIAVAVSTYYPGLDIAMAILYIIIIGKEAAENGLTRGKSIITALSLHLPGFVLVMITLAGISQGDLSSYAMFILQYWYIPLIPLISLTSHVSLSGMPLYNGVLLLLPVLMSLYYYIVWELAKNKSARPAEE
;
A
#
# COMPACT_ATOMS: atom_id res chain seq x y z
N MET A 1 7.71 2.16 -18.77
CA MET A 1 8.04 1.99 -17.34
C MET A 1 7.66 3.23 -16.56
N ALA A 2 8.21 4.42 -16.88
CA ALA A 2 7.85 5.67 -16.22
C ALA A 2 6.34 5.98 -16.24
N GLY A 3 5.64 5.75 -17.37
CA GLY A 3 4.19 5.99 -17.47
C GLY A 3 3.34 5.14 -16.52
N ASN A 4 3.72 3.89 -16.27
CA ASN A 4 2.96 2.98 -15.40
C ASN A 4 3.18 3.34 -13.93
N ILE A 5 4.41 3.70 -13.56
CA ILE A 5 4.74 4.20 -12.22
C ILE A 5 3.98 5.50 -11.95
N PHE A 6 4.02 6.45 -12.88
CA PHE A 6 3.29 7.71 -12.76
C PHE A 6 1.79 7.48 -12.55
N ARG A 7 1.17 6.60 -13.35
CA ARG A 7 -0.24 6.23 -13.21
C ARG A 7 -0.55 5.66 -11.82
N LEU A 8 0.29 4.78 -11.30
CA LEU A 8 0.14 4.21 -9.95
C LEU A 8 0.24 5.28 -8.85
N TYR A 9 1.17 6.22 -8.97
CA TYR A 9 1.26 7.35 -8.06
C TYR A 9 -0.01 8.22 -8.13
N CYS A 10 -0.55 8.48 -9.32
CA CYS A 10 -1.82 9.19 -9.46
C CYS A 10 -2.96 8.45 -8.75
N ILE A 11 -3.11 7.14 -8.97
CA ILE A 11 -4.12 6.32 -8.30
C ILE A 11 -3.99 6.44 -6.78
N HIS A 12 -2.77 6.32 -6.26
CA HIS A 12 -2.50 6.38 -4.83
C HIS A 12 -2.81 7.76 -4.22
N LEU A 13 -2.41 8.85 -4.90
CA LEU A 13 -2.72 10.21 -4.46
C LEU A 13 -4.23 10.52 -4.52
N PHE A 14 -4.94 10.05 -5.55
CA PHE A 14 -6.39 10.19 -5.60
C PHE A 14 -7.07 9.38 -4.50
N ALA A 15 -6.59 8.17 -4.21
CA ALA A 15 -7.09 7.36 -3.11
C ALA A 15 -6.84 8.03 -1.75
N LEU A 16 -5.70 8.71 -1.58
CA LEU A 16 -5.39 9.47 -0.37
C LEU A 16 -6.45 10.56 -0.15
N ILE A 17 -6.73 11.36 -1.17
CA ILE A 17 -7.74 12.42 -1.12
C ILE A 17 -9.13 11.83 -0.89
N ALA A 18 -9.48 10.77 -1.63
CA ALA A 18 -10.79 10.13 -1.52
C ALA A 18 -11.04 9.57 -0.11
N VAL A 19 -10.07 8.84 0.45
CA VAL A 19 -10.18 8.30 1.80
C VAL A 19 -10.22 9.44 2.82
N ALA A 20 -9.35 10.45 2.71
CA ALA A 20 -9.34 11.61 3.61
C ALA A 20 -10.70 12.33 3.64
N VAL A 21 -11.30 12.58 2.48
CA VAL A 21 -12.64 13.21 2.40
C VAL A 21 -13.73 12.27 2.90
N SER A 22 -13.59 10.96 2.69
CA SER A 22 -14.58 10.00 3.19
C SER A 22 -14.55 9.79 4.70
N THR A 23 -13.48 10.19 5.41
CA THR A 23 -13.42 10.08 6.88
C THR A 23 -14.54 10.85 7.60
N TYR A 24 -15.13 11.86 6.94
CA TYR A 24 -16.30 12.58 7.45
C TYR A 24 -17.62 11.77 7.38
N TYR A 25 -17.60 10.60 6.73
CA TYR A 25 -18.75 9.73 6.53
C TYR A 25 -18.43 8.31 7.02
N PRO A 26 -18.94 7.89 8.20
CA PRO A 26 -18.62 6.58 8.77
C PRO A 26 -18.87 5.43 7.80
N GLY A 27 -17.86 4.58 7.59
CA GLY A 27 -17.92 3.40 6.72
C GLY A 27 -17.61 3.66 5.24
N LEU A 28 -17.73 4.90 4.76
CA LEU A 28 -17.34 5.26 3.40
C LEU A 28 -15.82 5.19 3.22
N ASP A 29 -15.07 5.53 4.26
CA ASP A 29 -13.62 5.39 4.37
C ASP A 29 -13.14 3.95 4.19
N ILE A 30 -13.82 2.99 4.80
CA ILE A 30 -13.58 1.56 4.59
C ILE A 30 -13.87 1.18 3.14
N ALA A 31 -14.99 1.64 2.58
CA ALA A 31 -15.35 1.34 1.19
C ALA A 31 -14.30 1.89 0.19
N MET A 32 -13.81 3.11 0.42
CA MET A 32 -12.76 3.73 -0.40
C MET A 32 -11.42 3.01 -0.25
N ALA A 33 -11.07 2.54 0.94
CA ALA A 33 -9.88 1.73 1.17
C ALA A 33 -9.91 0.40 0.39
N ILE A 34 -11.06 -0.29 0.41
CA ILE A 34 -11.27 -1.52 -0.37
C ILE A 34 -11.19 -1.22 -1.87
N LEU A 35 -11.81 -0.13 -2.32
CA LEU A 35 -11.78 0.27 -3.73
C LEU A 35 -10.35 0.54 -4.20
N TYR A 36 -9.53 1.20 -3.38
CA TYR A 36 -8.11 1.39 -3.66
C TYR A 36 -7.36 0.06 -3.87
N ILE A 37 -7.56 -0.93 -2.99
CA ILE A 37 -6.96 -2.26 -3.15
C ILE A 37 -7.39 -2.91 -4.46
N ILE A 38 -8.69 -2.86 -4.79
CA ILE A 38 -9.23 -3.42 -6.04
C ILE A 38 -8.60 -2.75 -7.27
N ILE A 39 -8.53 -1.41 -7.29
CA ILE A 39 -7.98 -0.67 -8.43
C ILE A 39 -6.51 -1.01 -8.62
N ILE A 40 -5.71 -1.05 -7.56
CA ILE A 40 -4.31 -1.45 -7.65
C ILE A 40 -4.17 -2.90 -8.12
N GLY A 41 -5.00 -3.80 -7.64
CA GLY A 41 -5.01 -5.19 -8.10
C GLY A 41 -5.32 -5.31 -9.59
N LYS A 42 -6.35 -4.59 -10.07
CA LYS A 42 -6.67 -4.55 -11.50
C LYS A 42 -5.53 -3.98 -12.33
N GLU A 43 -4.96 -2.88 -11.88
CA GLU A 43 -3.79 -2.26 -12.51
C GLU A 43 -2.60 -3.23 -12.60
N ALA A 44 -2.38 -4.05 -11.57
CA ALA A 44 -1.37 -5.10 -11.59
C ALA A 44 -1.70 -6.20 -12.60
N ALA A 45 -2.95 -6.66 -12.64
CA ALA A 45 -3.42 -7.71 -13.52
C ALA A 45 -3.34 -7.33 -15.01
N GLU A 46 -3.61 -6.06 -15.33
CA GLU A 46 -3.66 -5.56 -16.71
C GLU A 46 -2.28 -5.12 -17.24
N ASN A 47 -1.27 -4.96 -16.39
CA ASN A 47 -0.04 -4.25 -16.75
C ASN A 47 0.89 -4.98 -17.74
N GLY A 48 0.70 -6.29 -17.99
CA GLY A 48 1.46 -7.05 -19.00
C GLY A 48 2.99 -7.00 -18.86
N LEU A 49 3.51 -6.56 -17.71
CA LEU A 49 4.94 -6.31 -17.50
C LEU A 49 5.72 -7.61 -17.38
N THR A 50 7.03 -7.58 -17.67
CA THR A 50 7.91 -8.70 -17.32
C THR A 50 8.10 -8.78 -15.81
N ARG A 51 8.49 -9.95 -15.28
CA ARG A 51 8.68 -10.19 -13.84
C ARG A 51 9.52 -9.11 -13.15
N GLY A 52 10.70 -8.81 -13.70
CA GLY A 52 11.57 -7.77 -13.14
C GLY A 52 10.94 -6.38 -13.17
N LYS A 53 10.22 -6.03 -14.25
CA LYS A 53 9.52 -4.75 -14.36
C LYS A 53 8.35 -4.65 -13.37
N SER A 54 7.64 -5.74 -13.12
CA SER A 54 6.56 -5.81 -12.13
C SER A 54 7.08 -5.57 -10.72
N ILE A 55 8.17 -6.25 -10.34
CA ILE A 55 8.83 -6.06 -9.04
C ILE A 55 9.27 -4.60 -8.86
N ILE A 56 9.98 -4.03 -9.85
CA ILE A 56 10.43 -2.63 -9.79
C ILE A 56 9.23 -1.69 -9.65
N THR A 57 8.14 -1.95 -10.37
CA THR A 57 6.93 -1.12 -10.33
C THR A 57 6.25 -1.16 -8.96
N ALA A 58 6.09 -2.35 -8.38
CA ALA A 58 5.52 -2.54 -7.05
C ALA A 58 6.35 -1.82 -5.96
N LEU A 59 7.67 -2.02 -6.00
CA LEU A 59 8.59 -1.37 -5.07
C LEU A 59 8.60 0.15 -5.25
N SER A 60 8.53 0.64 -6.49
CA SER A 60 8.55 2.08 -6.78
C SER A 60 7.36 2.82 -6.19
N LEU A 61 6.17 2.22 -6.20
CA LEU A 61 4.98 2.82 -5.59
C LEU A 61 5.12 2.93 -4.06
N HIS A 62 5.70 1.93 -3.41
CA HIS A 62 5.83 1.88 -1.96
C HIS A 62 7.19 2.36 -1.44
N LEU A 63 8.07 2.84 -2.32
CA LEU A 63 9.41 3.31 -1.99
C LEU A 63 9.41 4.39 -0.90
N PRO A 64 8.52 5.42 -0.92
CA PRO A 64 8.44 6.39 0.17
C PRO A 64 8.17 5.73 1.52
N GLY A 65 7.27 4.74 1.54
CA GLY A 65 6.97 3.94 2.73
C GLY A 65 8.19 3.17 3.24
N PHE A 66 8.95 2.51 2.36
CA PHE A 66 10.18 1.82 2.74
C PHE A 66 11.21 2.75 3.38
N VAL A 67 11.42 3.94 2.80
CA VAL A 67 12.35 4.93 3.35
C VAL A 67 11.93 5.36 4.76
N LEU A 68 10.65 5.64 4.98
CA LEU A 68 10.11 6.06 6.28
C LEU A 68 10.21 4.94 7.33
N VAL A 69 9.97 3.68 6.94
CA VAL A 69 10.16 2.51 7.81
C VAL A 69 11.63 2.38 8.21
N MET A 70 12.57 2.52 7.27
CA MET A 70 14.01 2.45 7.57
C MET A 70 14.46 3.56 8.52
N ILE A 71 13.98 4.79 8.34
CA ILE A 71 14.27 5.92 9.26
C ILE A 71 13.76 5.60 10.67
N THR A 72 12.55 5.06 10.77
CA THR A 72 11.92 4.71 12.05
C THR A 72 12.72 3.60 12.76
N LEU A 73 13.06 2.52 12.05
CA LEU A 73 13.79 1.37 12.61
C LEU A 73 15.25 1.69 12.95
N ALA A 74 15.89 2.56 12.19
CA ALA A 74 17.25 3.01 12.47
C ALA A 74 17.34 3.94 13.69
N GLY A 75 16.21 4.37 14.25
CA GLY A 75 16.16 5.23 15.44
C GLY A 75 16.85 6.58 15.22
N ILE A 76 16.83 7.11 14.00
CA ILE A 76 17.48 8.38 13.66
C ILE A 76 16.81 9.50 14.47
N SER A 77 17.53 10.02 15.47
CA SER A 77 17.01 10.90 16.51
C SER A 77 17.27 12.39 16.28
N GLN A 78 17.70 12.79 15.08
CA GLN A 78 17.86 14.22 14.78
C GLN A 78 16.50 14.92 14.80
N GLY A 79 16.20 15.62 15.90
CA GLY A 79 15.02 16.49 16.03
C GLY A 79 13.66 15.76 15.92
N ASP A 80 13.48 14.64 16.61
CA ASP A 80 12.26 13.80 16.56
C ASP A 80 11.90 13.24 15.17
N LEU A 81 12.87 13.15 14.25
CA LEU A 81 12.64 12.68 12.88
C LEU A 81 11.99 11.29 12.82
N SER A 82 12.25 10.40 13.78
CA SER A 82 11.58 9.10 13.89
C SER A 82 10.08 9.24 14.16
N SER A 83 9.66 10.18 15.02
CA SER A 83 8.26 10.49 15.29
C SER A 83 7.58 11.11 14.07
N TYR A 84 8.27 12.01 13.36
CA TYR A 84 7.79 12.54 12.08
C TYR A 84 7.72 11.47 10.99
N ALA A 85 8.65 10.51 10.96
CA ALA A 85 8.65 9.44 9.97
C ALA A 85 7.42 8.54 10.12
N MET A 86 7.06 8.16 11.35
CA MET A 86 5.82 7.42 11.62
C MET A 86 4.59 8.23 11.23
N PHE A 87 4.54 9.52 11.57
CA PHE A 87 3.44 10.39 11.17
C PHE A 87 3.28 10.49 9.64
N ILE A 88 4.37 10.73 8.91
CA ILE A 88 4.37 10.80 7.45
C ILE A 88 4.01 9.43 6.85
N LEU A 89 4.43 8.32 7.47
CA LEU A 89 4.09 6.98 7.04
C LEU A 89 2.58 6.72 7.16
N GLN A 90 1.95 7.17 8.26
CA GLN A 90 0.49 7.15 8.39
C GLN A 90 -0.17 7.95 7.27
N TYR A 91 0.35 9.12 6.95
CA TYR A 91 -0.17 9.96 5.88
C TYR A 91 -0.07 9.27 4.50
N TRP A 92 1.08 8.68 4.19
CA TRP A 92 1.31 7.94 2.96
C TRP A 92 0.33 6.76 2.82
N TYR A 93 0.05 6.06 3.93
CA TYR A 93 -0.86 4.93 3.95
C TYR A 93 -2.30 5.27 4.35
N ILE A 94 -2.71 6.54 4.34
CA ILE A 94 -4.11 6.98 4.53
C ILE A 94 -5.10 6.08 3.78
N PRO A 95 -4.88 5.72 2.51
CA PRO A 95 -5.81 4.85 1.77
C PRO A 95 -6.12 3.52 2.45
N LEU A 96 -5.28 3.05 3.37
CA LEU A 96 -5.43 1.78 4.08
C LEU A 96 -5.67 1.93 5.58
N ILE A 97 -5.51 3.14 6.14
CA ILE A 97 -5.70 3.38 7.58
C ILE A 97 -7.06 2.87 8.10
N PRO A 98 -8.21 3.08 7.40
CA PRO A 98 -9.50 2.58 7.88
C PRO A 98 -9.56 1.06 8.06
N LEU A 99 -8.83 0.31 7.25
CA LEU A 99 -8.76 -1.15 7.36
C LEU A 99 -7.87 -1.58 8.52
N ILE A 100 -6.77 -0.87 8.74
CA ILE A 100 -5.82 -1.19 9.81
C ILE A 100 -6.41 -0.81 11.17
N SER A 101 -7.17 0.28 11.26
CA SER A 101 -7.84 0.69 12.50
C SER A 101 -8.81 -0.37 13.02
N LEU A 102 -9.34 -1.26 12.18
CA LEU A 102 -10.14 -2.40 12.63
C LEU A 102 -9.36 -3.37 13.54
N THR A 103 -8.03 -3.38 13.43
CA THR A 103 -7.12 -4.19 14.27
C THR A 103 -6.57 -3.43 15.47
N SER A 104 -6.91 -2.14 15.63
CA SER A 104 -6.35 -1.26 16.68
C SER A 104 -6.74 -1.66 18.11
N HIS A 105 -7.83 -2.42 18.26
CA HIS A 105 -8.25 -2.96 19.56
C HIS A 105 -7.39 -4.13 20.04
N VAL A 106 -6.48 -4.64 19.20
CA VAL A 106 -5.57 -5.73 19.53
C VAL A 106 -4.21 -5.15 19.92
N SER A 107 -3.72 -5.48 21.11
CA SER A 107 -2.38 -5.14 21.58
C SER A 107 -1.54 -6.40 21.72
N LEU A 108 -0.28 -6.34 21.25
CA LEU A 108 0.71 -7.39 21.47
C LEU A 108 1.81 -6.86 22.39
N SER A 109 2.03 -7.51 23.53
CA SER A 109 3.06 -7.11 24.51
C SER A 109 2.97 -5.64 24.95
N GLY A 110 1.75 -5.12 25.08
CA GLY A 110 1.51 -3.72 25.47
C GLY A 110 1.66 -2.68 24.34
N MET A 111 2.01 -3.11 23.13
CA MET A 111 2.07 -2.23 21.95
C MET A 111 0.84 -2.41 21.05
N PRO A 112 0.22 -1.33 20.56
CA PRO A 112 -0.86 -1.42 19.58
C PRO A 112 -0.39 -2.13 18.32
N LEU A 113 -1.09 -3.19 17.90
CA LEU A 113 -0.73 -4.00 16.74
C LEU A 113 -0.74 -3.16 15.44
N TYR A 114 -1.55 -2.11 15.42
CA TYR A 114 -1.61 -1.08 14.40
C TYR A 114 -0.22 -0.57 13.96
N ASN A 115 0.68 -0.26 14.90
CA ASN A 115 2.00 0.27 14.56
C ASN A 115 2.86 -0.76 13.80
N GLY A 116 2.78 -2.02 14.22
CA GLY A 116 3.48 -3.11 13.53
C GLY A 116 2.93 -3.33 12.12
N VAL A 117 1.61 -3.31 11.95
CA VAL A 117 0.98 -3.44 10.62
C VAL A 117 1.37 -2.28 9.71
N LEU A 118 1.36 -1.05 10.22
CA LEU A 118 1.74 0.14 9.48
C LEU A 118 3.17 0.05 8.94
N LEU A 119 4.13 -0.40 9.77
CA LEU A 119 5.52 -0.61 9.36
C LEU A 119 5.68 -1.70 8.29
N LEU A 120 4.76 -2.66 8.23
CA LEU A 120 4.78 -3.76 7.25
C LEU A 120 4.08 -3.42 5.92
N LEU A 121 3.27 -2.36 5.86
CA LEU A 121 2.48 -2.03 4.66
C LEU A 121 3.28 -1.89 3.36
N PRO A 122 4.49 -1.28 3.33
CA PRO A 122 5.28 -1.23 2.10
C PRO A 122 5.58 -2.60 1.53
N VAL A 123 5.88 -3.56 2.40
CA VAL A 123 6.13 -4.95 2.03
C VAL A 123 4.84 -5.61 1.58
N LEU A 124 3.78 -5.54 2.41
CA LEU A 124 2.51 -6.23 2.15
C LEU A 124 1.88 -5.76 0.84
N MET A 125 1.88 -4.45 0.56
CA MET A 125 1.28 -3.92 -0.65
C MET A 125 2.12 -4.20 -1.90
N SER A 126 3.46 -4.20 -1.78
CA SER A 126 4.33 -4.63 -2.89
C SER A 126 4.12 -6.11 -3.23
N LEU A 127 3.99 -6.96 -2.21
CA LEU A 127 3.69 -8.39 -2.38
C LEU A 127 2.31 -8.60 -2.98
N TYR A 128 1.28 -7.90 -2.48
CA TYR A 128 -0.07 -7.95 -3.03
C TYR A 128 -0.08 -7.64 -4.52
N TYR A 129 0.54 -6.52 -4.93
CA TYR A 129 0.65 -6.13 -6.33
C TYR A 129 1.29 -7.23 -7.18
N TYR A 130 2.44 -7.73 -6.72
CA TYR A 130 3.19 -8.75 -7.44
C TYR A 130 2.42 -10.07 -7.59
N ILE A 131 1.76 -10.53 -6.52
CA ILE A 131 0.96 -11.76 -6.53
C ILE A 131 -0.21 -11.64 -7.51
N VAL A 132 -0.94 -10.53 -7.48
CA VAL A 132 -2.07 -10.32 -8.41
C VAL A 132 -1.60 -10.33 -9.86
N TRP A 133 -0.45 -9.70 -10.15
CA TRP A 133 0.15 -9.75 -11.47
C TRP A 133 0.54 -11.18 -11.90
N GLU A 134 1.20 -11.98 -11.05
CA GLU A 134 1.54 -13.38 -11.37
C GLU A 134 0.30 -14.25 -11.63
N LEU A 135 -0.75 -14.08 -10.81
CA LEU A 135 -2.01 -14.81 -10.99
C LEU A 135 -2.68 -14.46 -12.32
N ALA A 136 -2.71 -13.17 -12.68
CA ALA A 136 -3.28 -12.72 -13.94
C ALA A 136 -2.50 -13.25 -15.15
N LYS A 137 -1.16 -13.22 -15.08
CA LYS A 137 -0.29 -13.80 -16.11
C LYS A 137 -0.55 -15.30 -16.29
N ASN A 138 -0.64 -16.06 -15.21
CA ASN A 138 -0.89 -17.50 -15.29
C ASN A 138 -2.27 -17.82 -15.89
N LYS A 139 -3.29 -17.01 -15.60
CA LYS A 139 -4.62 -17.15 -16.21
C LYS A 139 -4.58 -16.90 -17.72
N SER A 140 -3.78 -15.95 -18.19
CA SER A 140 -3.61 -15.68 -19.62
C SER A 140 -2.83 -16.75 -20.38
N ALA A 141 -2.00 -17.54 -19.67
CA ALA A 141 -1.14 -18.57 -20.25
C ALA A 141 -1.82 -19.96 -20.34
N ARG A 142 -2.92 -20.18 -19.61
CA ARG A 142 -3.76 -21.37 -19.81
C ARG A 142 -4.71 -21.10 -21.00
N PRO A 143 -4.59 -21.79 -22.15
CA PRO A 143 -5.66 -21.75 -23.14
C PRO A 143 -6.94 -22.25 -22.48
N ALA A 144 -8.08 -21.65 -22.86
CA ALA A 144 -9.39 -22.09 -22.40
C ALA A 144 -9.56 -23.56 -22.82
N GLU A 145 -9.47 -24.47 -21.85
CA GLU A 145 -9.93 -25.84 -22.04
C GLU A 145 -11.47 -25.78 -22.01
N GLU A 146 -12.06 -25.68 -23.20
CA GLU A 146 -13.45 -26.03 -23.51
C GLU A 146 -13.46 -27.22 -24.46
#